data_AF-A0A4Q9Z453-F1
#
_entry.id   AF-A0A4Q9Z453-F1
#
_cell.length_a   1.000
_cell.length_b   1.000
_cell.length_c   1.000
_cell.angle_alpha   90.00
_cell.angle_beta   90.00
_cell.angle_gamma   90.00
#
_symmetry.space_group_name_H-M   'P 1'
#
loop_
_entity.id
_entity.type
_entity.pdbx_description
1 polymer ?
#
loop_
_entity_poly.entity_id
_entity_poly.type
_entity_poly.pdbx_seq_one_letter_code
_entity_poly.pdbx_strand_id
1 'polypeptide(L)'
;MSIKSFAAKLFAKSIHKKTQAWVNNPVATQKKIFRELLAAAKDTQFGKDHGFSEIKTFEDFALRVPVRDYEALRPYVDRVVKGEENILWKGKPIYFAKTSGTTSGAKYIPLTAASMPYHIEAARNAILSYIHETGKADFVDGKMIFLQGSPVLEEKNGIKLGRLSGIVAHYVPKYLQKNRMPSWETNCIEDWETKVDAIVEETFHENMSVISGIPSWVQMYFEKLQQKGNKPVGEIFKNFNLFIYGGVNYEPYRAKFENLIGRKVDSIELFPASEGFFAYQDSQKEKGMLLLLNSGIFYEFIKAEDFFTENPKRHTIGEVELGMNYVLIISTNAGLWAYNIGDTVQFTSLNPYRVIVSGRIKHYISAFGEHVIGKEVESALKEAMENTNVRVNEFTVAPQINPISGLPYHEWLIEFENEPENLDDFALKIDEAMRKQNTYYDDLISGNVLRTLVITKVAKNGFQDYMKSIGKLGGQNKLPRLSNDRKIADVLKRE
;
A
#
# COMPACT_ATOMS: atom_id res chain seq x y z
N MET A 1 33.78 13.69 -4.94
CA MET A 1 32.59 13.83 -4.08
C MET A 1 32.05 15.24 -4.24
N SER A 2 30.82 15.40 -4.69
CA SER A 2 30.22 16.74 -4.86
C SER A 2 29.91 17.39 -3.51
N ILE A 3 29.69 18.71 -3.52
CA ILE A 3 29.20 19.47 -2.35
C ILE A 3 27.87 18.89 -1.87
N LYS A 4 26.99 18.48 -2.79
CA LYS A 4 25.70 17.85 -2.47
C LYS A 4 25.87 16.52 -1.74
N SER A 5 26.74 15.64 -2.24
CA SER A 5 27.06 14.34 -1.62
C SER A 5 27.65 14.52 -0.22
N PHE A 6 28.56 15.48 -0.03
CA PHE A 6 29.12 15.78 1.29
C PHE A 6 28.07 16.34 2.27
N ALA A 7 27.27 17.32 1.83
CA ALA A 7 26.19 17.89 2.65
C ALA A 7 25.13 16.84 3.02
N ALA A 8 24.78 15.94 2.09
CA ALA A 8 23.85 14.86 2.31
C ALA A 8 24.35 13.89 3.40
N LYS A 9 25.65 13.57 3.44
CA LYS A 9 26.25 12.73 4.49
C LYS A 9 26.20 13.38 5.87
N LEU A 10 26.49 14.68 5.96
CA LEU A 10 26.37 15.43 7.22
C LEU A 10 24.92 15.48 7.71
N PHE A 11 24.00 15.74 6.79
CA PHE A 11 22.57 15.76 7.10
C PHE A 11 22.06 14.38 7.53
N ALA A 12 22.48 13.32 6.84
CA ALA A 12 22.19 11.94 7.19
C ALA A 12 22.66 11.58 8.60
N LYS A 13 23.87 11.99 9.00
CA LYS A 13 24.37 11.81 10.36
C LYS A 13 23.52 12.54 11.42
N SER A 14 23.09 13.76 11.12
CA SER A 14 22.23 14.56 12.00
C SER A 14 20.84 13.92 12.18
N ILE A 15 20.22 13.50 11.06
CA ILE A 15 18.93 12.83 11.08
C ILE A 15 19.02 11.48 11.79
N HIS A 16 20.06 10.69 11.53
CA HIS A 16 20.28 9.44 12.25
C HIS A 16 20.33 9.65 13.76
N LYS A 17 21.08 10.65 14.25
CA LYS A 17 21.12 10.99 15.69
C LYS A 17 19.73 11.33 16.26
N LYS A 18 18.91 12.08 15.51
CA LYS A 18 17.52 12.38 15.91
C LYS A 18 16.65 11.13 15.93
N THR A 19 16.81 10.25 14.94
CA THR A 19 16.12 8.96 14.86
C THR A 19 16.45 8.08 16.06
N GLN A 20 17.74 7.97 16.41
CA GLN A 20 18.18 7.16 17.56
C GLN A 20 17.57 7.59 18.90
N ALA A 21 17.19 8.86 19.06
CA ALA A 21 16.59 9.33 20.32
C ALA A 21 15.28 8.62 20.65
N TRP A 22 14.40 8.45 19.66
CA TRP A 22 13.11 7.79 19.85
C TRP A 22 13.18 6.28 19.60
N VAL A 23 14.06 5.82 18.71
CA VAL A 23 14.29 4.39 18.44
C VAL A 23 14.75 3.65 19.70
N ASN A 24 15.61 4.27 20.50
CA ASN A 24 16.11 3.68 21.75
C ASN A 24 15.14 3.85 22.94
N ASN A 25 14.03 4.57 22.76
CA ASN A 25 13.01 4.80 23.80
C ASN A 25 11.59 4.58 23.23
N PRO A 26 11.29 3.40 22.65
CA PRO A 26 10.10 3.20 21.83
C PRO A 26 8.79 3.30 22.62
N VAL A 27 8.71 2.64 23.78
CA VAL A 27 7.52 2.66 24.64
C VAL A 27 7.25 4.07 25.20
N ALA A 28 8.29 4.77 25.64
CA ALA A 28 8.16 6.13 26.15
C ALA A 28 7.72 7.11 25.05
N THR A 29 8.25 6.92 23.84
CA THR A 29 7.88 7.72 22.66
C THR A 29 6.41 7.51 22.30
N GLN A 30 5.91 6.27 22.23
CA GLN A 30 4.50 6.01 21.95
C GLN A 30 3.57 6.53 23.05
N LYS A 31 3.95 6.41 24.33
CA LYS A 31 3.20 7.03 25.44
C LYS A 31 3.13 8.55 25.31
N LYS A 32 4.21 9.20 24.86
CA LYS A 32 4.22 10.64 24.59
C LYS A 32 3.28 11.00 23.45
N ILE A 33 3.40 10.33 22.29
CA ILE A 33 2.54 10.57 21.13
C ILE A 33 1.06 10.38 21.48
N PHE A 34 0.72 9.30 22.19
CA PHE A 34 -0.64 9.04 22.66
C PHE A 34 -1.23 10.22 23.43
N ARG A 35 -0.49 10.75 24.42
CA ARG A 35 -0.93 11.91 25.22
C ARG A 35 -1.08 13.18 24.37
N GLU A 36 -0.13 13.42 23.46
CA GLU A 36 -0.17 14.58 22.56
C GLU A 36 -1.39 14.54 21.63
N LEU A 37 -1.71 13.36 21.09
CA LEU A 37 -2.88 13.15 20.24
C LEU A 37 -4.19 13.43 21.00
N LEU A 38 -4.37 12.82 22.18
CA LEU A 38 -5.57 13.05 23.00
C LEU A 38 -5.71 14.52 23.40
N ALA A 39 -4.62 15.16 23.85
CA ALA A 39 -4.64 16.56 24.26
C ALA A 39 -4.99 17.50 23.09
N ALA A 40 -4.50 17.21 21.89
CA ALA A 40 -4.78 18.02 20.70
C ALA A 40 -6.20 17.84 20.15
N ALA A 41 -6.81 16.68 20.40
CA ALA A 41 -8.11 16.31 19.86
C ALA A 41 -9.27 16.38 20.86
N LYS A 42 -9.01 16.65 22.14
CA LYS A 42 -10.05 16.64 23.20
C LYS A 42 -11.27 17.53 22.92
N ASP A 43 -11.07 18.65 22.21
CA ASP A 43 -12.11 19.64 21.93
C ASP A 43 -12.85 19.39 20.59
N THR A 44 -12.42 18.38 19.82
CA THR A 44 -13.12 17.98 18.59
C THR A 44 -14.43 17.28 18.92
N GLN A 45 -15.33 17.16 17.95
CA GLN A 45 -16.57 16.42 18.13
C GLN A 45 -16.29 14.98 18.54
N PHE A 46 -15.38 14.29 17.84
CA PHE A 46 -15.03 12.91 18.18
C PHE A 46 -14.44 12.82 19.60
N GLY A 47 -13.57 13.76 19.97
CA GLY A 47 -12.98 13.81 21.31
C GLY A 47 -14.01 14.01 22.41
N LYS A 48 -15.03 14.84 22.18
CA LYS A 48 -16.17 15.04 23.10
C LYS A 48 -17.05 13.79 23.21
N ASP A 49 -17.41 13.20 22.08
CA ASP A 49 -18.28 12.01 22.02
C ASP A 49 -17.67 10.81 22.76
N HIS A 50 -16.33 10.75 22.85
CA HIS A 50 -15.58 9.67 23.49
C HIS A 50 -14.89 10.11 24.79
N GLY A 51 -15.15 11.32 25.29
CA GLY A 51 -14.63 11.82 26.56
C GLY A 51 -13.11 11.87 26.68
N PHE A 52 -12.40 12.35 25.67
CA PHE A 52 -10.92 12.39 25.64
C PHE A 52 -10.28 13.13 26.81
N SER A 53 -10.98 14.12 27.40
CA SER A 53 -10.52 14.85 28.59
C SER A 53 -10.43 13.98 29.84
N GLU A 54 -11.12 12.84 29.88
CA GLU A 54 -11.19 11.95 31.03
C GLU A 54 -10.25 10.74 30.91
N ILE A 55 -9.69 10.51 29.72
CA ILE A 55 -8.79 9.39 29.43
C ILE A 55 -7.42 9.64 30.06
N LYS A 56 -6.99 8.76 30.97
CA LYS A 56 -5.67 8.84 31.63
C LYS A 56 -4.75 7.70 31.23
N THR A 57 -5.32 6.53 30.94
CA THR A 57 -4.57 5.35 30.55
C THR A 57 -4.94 4.86 29.15
N PHE A 58 -4.18 3.90 28.66
CA PHE A 58 -4.50 3.24 27.39
C PHE A 58 -5.79 2.41 27.53
N GLU A 59 -6.01 1.80 28.67
CA GLU A 59 -7.19 1.00 28.98
C GLU A 59 -8.46 1.87 28.97
N ASP A 60 -8.41 3.07 29.54
CA ASP A 60 -9.50 4.05 29.45
C ASP A 60 -9.85 4.36 27.99
N PHE A 61 -8.83 4.54 27.14
CA PHE A 61 -9.01 4.81 25.72
C PHE A 61 -9.59 3.61 24.98
N ALA A 62 -9.07 2.41 25.23
CA ALA A 62 -9.55 1.20 24.57
C ALA A 62 -11.01 0.88 24.92
N LEU A 63 -11.44 1.19 26.15
CA LEU A 63 -12.83 1.07 26.61
C LEU A 63 -13.76 2.09 25.94
N ARG A 64 -13.31 3.33 25.78
CA ARG A 64 -14.14 4.41 25.23
C ARG A 64 -14.16 4.43 23.71
N VAL A 65 -13.06 4.07 23.07
CA VAL A 65 -12.86 4.18 21.62
C VAL A 65 -12.73 2.79 21.01
N PRO A 66 -13.82 2.18 20.52
CA PRO A 66 -13.76 0.87 19.89
C PRO A 66 -12.98 0.94 18.58
N VAL A 67 -12.41 -0.20 18.18
CA VAL A 67 -11.74 -0.35 16.89
C VAL A 67 -12.76 -0.20 15.76
N ARG A 68 -12.42 0.62 14.76
CA ARG A 68 -13.33 0.95 13.63
C ARG A 68 -12.63 0.77 12.30
N ASP A 69 -13.36 0.28 11.31
CA ASP A 69 -12.96 0.45 9.91
C ASP A 69 -13.57 1.75 9.34
N TYR A 70 -13.36 1.98 8.05
CA TYR A 70 -13.84 3.19 7.39
C TYR A 70 -15.35 3.38 7.48
N GLU A 71 -16.14 2.32 7.33
CA GLU A 71 -17.60 2.43 7.37
C GLU A 71 -18.09 2.86 8.75
N ALA A 72 -17.49 2.31 9.80
CA ALA A 72 -17.82 2.70 11.17
C ALA A 72 -17.39 4.15 11.50
N LEU A 73 -16.33 4.66 10.86
CA LEU A 73 -15.86 6.04 11.04
C LEU A 73 -16.57 7.05 10.10
N ARG A 74 -17.22 6.54 9.05
CA ARG A 74 -17.84 7.33 7.97
C ARG A 74 -18.77 8.46 8.44
N PRO A 75 -19.61 8.30 9.48
CA PRO A 75 -20.48 9.40 9.94
C PRO A 75 -19.70 10.67 10.31
N TYR A 76 -18.47 10.53 10.84
CA TYR A 76 -17.60 11.66 11.10
C TYR A 76 -16.87 12.13 9.84
N VAL A 77 -16.36 11.19 9.02
CA VAL A 77 -15.66 11.53 7.77
C VAL A 77 -16.55 12.32 6.83
N ASP A 78 -17.82 11.93 6.66
CA ASP A 78 -18.76 12.62 5.79
C ASP A 78 -19.00 14.07 6.21
N ARG A 79 -18.98 14.36 7.52
CA ARG A 79 -19.04 15.74 8.05
C ARG A 79 -17.79 16.54 7.71
N VAL A 80 -16.61 15.92 7.86
CA VAL A 80 -15.34 16.55 7.45
C VAL A 80 -15.33 16.83 5.95
N VAL A 81 -15.81 15.88 5.12
CA VAL A 81 -15.93 16.03 3.66
C VAL A 81 -16.93 17.13 3.27
N LYS A 82 -17.98 17.36 4.07
CA LYS A 82 -18.89 18.52 3.92
C LYS A 82 -18.26 19.86 4.33
N GLY A 83 -17.02 19.85 4.84
CA GLY A 83 -16.28 21.04 5.22
C GLY A 83 -16.53 21.49 6.66
N GLU A 84 -17.09 20.65 7.53
CA GLU A 84 -17.17 20.93 8.96
C GLU A 84 -15.79 20.86 9.62
N GLU A 85 -15.49 21.80 10.52
CA GLU A 85 -14.22 21.87 11.25
C GLU A 85 -14.28 21.13 12.58
N ASN A 86 -13.12 20.75 13.13
CA ASN A 86 -13.01 20.22 14.49
C ASN A 86 -13.84 18.95 14.72
N ILE A 87 -14.05 18.12 13.70
CA ILE A 87 -14.81 16.87 13.82
C ILE A 87 -13.91 15.72 14.29
N LEU A 88 -12.97 15.30 13.45
CA LEU A 88 -12.03 14.20 13.72
C LEU A 88 -10.67 14.69 14.23
N TRP A 89 -10.25 15.87 13.76
CA TRP A 89 -9.04 16.56 14.16
C TRP A 89 -9.33 18.06 14.21
N LYS A 90 -8.48 18.83 14.91
CA LYS A 90 -8.62 20.29 14.99
C LYS A 90 -8.47 20.95 13.61
N GLY A 91 -9.31 21.95 13.34
CA GLY A 91 -9.40 22.64 12.05
C GLY A 91 -9.95 21.77 10.93
N LYS A 92 -9.61 22.13 9.68
CA LYS A 92 -9.92 21.35 8.47
C LYS A 92 -8.69 20.58 7.99
N PRO A 93 -8.85 19.41 7.35
CA PRO A 93 -7.77 18.82 6.58
C PRO A 93 -7.42 19.72 5.38
N ILE A 94 -6.18 19.64 4.94
CA ILE A 94 -5.67 20.39 3.78
C ILE A 94 -5.87 19.61 2.48
N TYR A 95 -5.95 18.27 2.58
CA TYR A 95 -6.33 17.40 1.46
C TYR A 95 -7.21 16.24 1.93
N PHE A 96 -7.92 15.63 0.98
CA PHE A 96 -8.38 14.26 1.08
C PHE A 96 -7.60 13.37 0.13
N ALA A 97 -7.00 12.31 0.66
CA ALA A 97 -6.52 11.22 -0.16
C ALA A 97 -7.71 10.35 -0.56
N LYS A 98 -7.99 10.28 -1.87
CA LYS A 98 -8.99 9.37 -2.42
C LYS A 98 -8.35 7.99 -2.59
N THR A 99 -8.92 6.97 -1.98
CA THR A 99 -8.53 5.57 -2.21
C THR A 99 -9.68 4.82 -2.87
N SER A 100 -9.39 3.72 -3.58
CA SER A 100 -10.44 2.76 -3.93
C SER A 100 -11.16 2.37 -2.63
N GLY A 101 -12.49 2.40 -2.68
CA GLY A 101 -13.31 2.26 -1.51
C GLY A 101 -14.41 1.26 -1.80
N THR A 102 -14.42 0.22 -0.96
CA THR A 102 -15.55 -0.33 -0.19
C THR A 102 -16.93 -0.27 -0.82
N THR A 103 -17.81 -1.13 -0.34
CA THR A 103 -19.15 -1.36 -0.92
C THR A 103 -20.15 -0.22 -0.81
N SER A 104 -19.69 0.96 -0.42
CA SER A 104 -20.45 2.16 -0.16
C SER A 104 -19.81 3.40 -0.84
N GLY A 105 -18.82 3.19 -1.72
CA GLY A 105 -18.15 4.22 -2.53
C GLY A 105 -16.70 4.52 -2.09
N ALA A 106 -16.09 5.49 -2.79
CA ALA A 106 -14.70 5.90 -2.55
C ALA A 106 -14.45 6.36 -1.10
N LYS A 107 -13.29 6.01 -0.54
CA LYS A 107 -12.87 6.51 0.77
C LYS A 107 -12.16 7.84 0.63
N TYR A 108 -12.43 8.74 1.59
CA TYR A 108 -11.79 10.04 1.70
C TYR A 108 -11.00 10.08 3.01
N ILE A 109 -9.69 9.82 2.92
CA ILE A 109 -8.82 9.84 4.09
C ILE A 109 -8.30 11.27 4.30
N PRO A 110 -8.56 11.90 5.45
CA PRO A 110 -8.09 13.26 5.71
C PRO A 110 -6.57 13.32 5.80
N LEU A 111 -5.97 14.36 5.22
CA LEU A 111 -4.57 14.74 5.41
C LEU A 111 -4.54 16.14 6.01
N THR A 112 -3.97 16.28 7.21
CA THR A 112 -3.95 17.54 7.96
C THR A 112 -2.60 18.24 7.81
N ALA A 113 -2.55 19.53 8.14
CA ALA A 113 -1.28 20.25 8.24
C ALA A 113 -0.30 19.61 9.26
N ALA A 114 -0.83 18.87 10.24
CA ALA A 114 -0.02 18.17 11.24
C ALA A 114 0.50 16.81 10.73
N SER A 115 -0.27 16.07 9.93
CA SER A 115 0.14 14.76 9.44
C SER A 115 1.07 14.85 8.22
N MET A 116 0.84 15.83 7.35
CA MET A 116 1.55 15.89 6.07
C MET A 116 3.07 15.96 6.16
N PRO A 117 3.68 16.74 7.08
CA PRO A 117 5.13 16.74 7.25
C PRO A 117 5.71 15.34 7.47
N TYR A 118 5.03 14.44 8.18
CA TYR A 118 5.54 13.11 8.48
C TYR A 118 5.64 12.20 7.25
N HIS A 119 4.75 12.34 6.25
CA HIS A 119 4.90 11.62 4.99
C HIS A 119 6.17 12.04 4.23
N ILE A 120 6.43 13.35 4.19
CA ILE A 120 7.59 13.91 3.47
C ILE A 120 8.89 13.60 4.20
N GLU A 121 8.89 13.76 5.53
CA GLU A 121 10.04 13.47 6.36
C GLU A 121 10.41 11.98 6.35
N ALA A 122 9.43 11.08 6.38
CA ALA A 122 9.69 9.64 6.35
C ALA A 122 10.36 9.21 5.04
N ALA A 123 9.84 9.64 3.89
CA ALA A 123 10.45 9.36 2.58
C ALA A 123 11.88 9.92 2.49
N ARG A 124 12.11 11.15 2.95
CA ARG A 124 13.44 11.76 3.05
C ARG A 124 14.36 10.97 3.98
N ASN A 125 13.88 10.61 5.16
CA ASN A 125 14.68 9.95 6.19
C ASN A 125 15.06 8.51 5.78
N ALA A 126 14.26 7.83 4.97
CA ALA A 126 14.62 6.54 4.39
C ALA A 126 15.90 6.64 3.54
N ILE A 127 15.95 7.62 2.62
CA ILE A 127 17.12 7.91 1.78
C ILE A 127 18.33 8.31 2.65
N LEU A 128 18.12 9.16 3.65
CA LEU A 128 19.19 9.58 4.55
C LEU A 128 19.71 8.44 5.44
N SER A 129 18.87 7.49 5.83
CA SER A 129 19.29 6.31 6.59
C SER A 129 20.19 5.42 5.74
N TYR A 130 19.82 5.20 4.47
CA TYR A 130 20.66 4.51 3.49
C TYR A 130 22.03 5.21 3.30
N ILE A 131 22.04 6.54 3.13
CA ILE A 131 23.29 7.31 3.02
C ILE A 131 24.14 7.16 4.28
N HIS A 132 23.52 7.19 5.46
CA HIS A 132 24.23 7.06 6.74
C HIS A 132 24.87 5.68 6.90
N GLU A 133 24.13 4.61 6.61
CA GLU A 133 24.61 3.24 6.78
C GLU A 133 25.68 2.87 5.73
N THR A 134 25.44 3.20 4.47
CA THR A 134 26.29 2.74 3.36
C THR A 134 27.43 3.70 3.03
N GLY A 135 27.30 4.97 3.43
CA GLY A 135 28.19 6.05 2.98
C GLY A 135 28.04 6.41 1.51
N LYS A 136 27.15 5.75 0.75
CA LYS A 136 26.87 6.04 -0.67
C LYS A 136 25.92 7.23 -0.75
N ALA A 137 26.35 8.30 -1.42
CA ALA A 137 25.52 9.50 -1.61
C ALA A 137 25.63 10.08 -3.03
N ASP A 138 26.40 9.45 -3.92
CA ASP A 138 26.68 10.04 -5.24
C ASP A 138 25.46 10.04 -6.17
N PHE A 139 24.45 9.24 -5.86
CA PHE A 139 23.16 9.25 -6.56
C PHE A 139 22.42 10.59 -6.44
N VAL A 140 22.73 11.43 -5.44
CA VAL A 140 22.07 12.75 -5.28
C VAL A 140 22.43 13.74 -6.39
N ASP A 141 23.49 13.46 -7.15
CA ASP A 141 23.94 14.31 -8.27
C ASP A 141 23.22 13.99 -9.57
N GLY A 142 22.61 12.81 -9.69
CA GLY A 142 21.86 12.39 -10.87
C GLY A 142 20.40 12.86 -10.88
N LYS A 143 19.68 12.43 -11.91
CA LYS A 143 18.23 12.56 -12.03
C LYS A 143 17.53 11.46 -11.24
N MET A 144 16.35 11.77 -10.72
CA MET A 144 15.49 10.86 -9.97
C MET A 144 14.08 10.86 -10.56
N ILE A 145 13.45 9.70 -10.61
CA ILE A 145 12.06 9.55 -11.01
C ILE A 145 11.26 8.91 -9.89
N PHE A 146 10.03 9.40 -9.70
CA PHE A 146 8.99 8.70 -8.95
C PHE A 146 7.82 8.44 -9.91
N LEU A 147 7.65 7.19 -10.34
CA LEU A 147 6.54 6.74 -11.16
C LEU A 147 5.28 6.73 -10.30
N GLN A 148 4.41 7.71 -10.55
CA GLN A 148 3.25 8.01 -9.73
C GLN A 148 1.99 8.24 -10.58
N GLY A 149 0.83 8.14 -9.93
CA GLY A 149 -0.44 8.60 -10.50
C GLY A 149 -0.45 10.11 -10.77
N SER A 150 -1.48 10.58 -11.48
CA SER A 150 -1.64 11.99 -11.83
C SER A 150 -1.53 12.93 -10.62
N PRO A 151 -0.79 14.05 -10.71
CA PRO A 151 -0.69 15.05 -9.66
C PRO A 151 -1.84 16.06 -9.67
N VAL A 152 -2.78 15.93 -10.62
CA VAL A 152 -3.99 16.75 -10.70
C VAL A 152 -4.81 16.56 -9.44
N LEU A 153 -5.25 17.69 -8.89
CA LEU A 153 -6.11 17.72 -7.71
C LEU A 153 -7.44 18.33 -8.10
N GLU A 154 -8.51 17.68 -7.67
CA GLU A 154 -9.85 18.24 -7.71
C GLU A 154 -10.12 19.00 -6.41
N GLU A 155 -11.18 19.80 -6.37
CA GLU A 155 -11.62 20.49 -5.17
C GLU A 155 -13.05 20.09 -4.83
N LYS A 156 -13.29 19.76 -3.56
CA LYS A 156 -14.61 19.43 -3.03
C LYS A 156 -14.81 20.15 -1.71
N ASN A 157 -15.84 21.00 -1.66
CA ASN A 157 -16.22 21.77 -0.47
C ASN A 157 -15.04 22.57 0.15
N GLY A 158 -14.20 23.19 -0.70
CA GLY A 158 -13.05 23.99 -0.26
C GLY A 158 -11.81 23.19 0.17
N ILE A 159 -11.81 21.86 -0.01
CA ILE A 159 -10.68 20.99 0.31
C ILE A 159 -10.24 20.26 -0.96
N LYS A 160 -8.93 20.25 -1.20
CA LYS A 160 -8.33 19.57 -2.36
C LYS A 160 -8.37 18.06 -2.19
N LEU A 161 -8.63 17.32 -3.26
CA LEU A 161 -8.68 15.86 -3.24
C LEU A 161 -7.85 15.27 -4.38
N GLY A 162 -7.23 14.12 -4.13
CA GLY A 162 -6.42 13.42 -5.11
C GLY A 162 -5.83 12.14 -4.53
N ARG A 163 -5.02 11.43 -5.31
CA ARG A 163 -4.27 10.28 -4.80
C ARG A 163 -3.11 10.78 -3.93
N LEU A 164 -2.74 10.03 -2.89
CA LEU A 164 -1.61 10.40 -2.03
C LEU A 164 -0.33 10.66 -2.85
N SER A 165 -0.02 9.79 -3.82
CA SER A 165 1.14 9.93 -4.71
C SER A 165 1.13 11.24 -5.52
N GLY A 166 -0.05 11.73 -5.90
CA GLY A 166 -0.22 13.01 -6.58
C GLY A 166 -0.07 14.19 -5.62
N ILE A 167 -0.66 14.09 -4.41
CA ILE A 167 -0.61 15.14 -3.38
C ILE A 167 0.83 15.41 -2.93
N VAL A 168 1.62 14.38 -2.64
CA VAL A 168 3.01 14.54 -2.17
C VAL A 168 3.92 15.19 -3.24
N ALA A 169 3.55 15.14 -4.52
CA ALA A 169 4.30 15.79 -5.59
C ALA A 169 4.35 17.31 -5.44
N HIS A 170 3.34 17.91 -4.79
CA HIS A 170 3.28 19.35 -4.50
C HIS A 170 4.20 19.79 -3.36
N TYR A 171 4.74 18.84 -2.60
CA TYR A 171 5.63 19.09 -1.46
C TYR A 171 7.11 18.95 -1.79
N VAL A 172 7.46 18.61 -3.03
CA VAL A 172 8.85 18.50 -3.46
C VAL A 172 9.51 19.89 -3.50
N PRO A 173 10.56 20.15 -2.71
CA PRO A 173 11.22 21.45 -2.68
C PRO A 173 11.75 21.88 -4.05
N LYS A 174 11.65 23.17 -4.38
CA LYS A 174 12.08 23.75 -5.66
C LYS A 174 13.51 23.37 -6.07
N TYR A 175 14.43 23.27 -5.12
CA TYR A 175 15.83 22.90 -5.41
C TYR A 175 15.99 21.44 -5.86
N LEU A 176 15.08 20.54 -5.48
CA LEU A 176 15.05 19.14 -5.94
C LEU A 176 14.27 18.95 -7.25
N GLN A 177 13.38 19.88 -7.59
CA GLN A 177 12.56 19.79 -8.81
C GLN A 177 13.42 19.72 -10.08
N LYS A 178 14.58 20.39 -10.13
CA LYS A 178 15.49 20.34 -11.29
C LYS A 178 16.05 18.94 -11.58
N ASN A 179 16.15 18.09 -10.56
CA ASN A 179 16.65 16.73 -10.69
C ASN A 179 15.52 15.71 -10.86
N ARG A 180 14.26 16.15 -10.78
CA ARG A 180 13.09 15.27 -10.82
C ARG A 180 12.60 15.09 -12.26
N MET A 181 12.25 13.86 -12.59
CA MET A 181 11.59 13.44 -13.82
C MET A 181 10.29 12.68 -13.47
N PRO A 182 9.34 12.53 -14.41
CA PRO A 182 9.26 13.26 -15.69
C PRO A 182 8.77 14.71 -15.46
N SER A 183 8.57 15.45 -16.55
CA SER A 183 7.94 16.78 -16.55
C SER A 183 6.56 16.78 -15.88
N TRP A 184 6.05 17.98 -15.56
CA TRP A 184 4.71 18.10 -14.96
C TRP A 184 3.64 17.67 -15.97
N GLU A 185 3.82 18.06 -17.23
CA GLU A 185 2.97 17.76 -18.37
C GLU A 185 2.85 16.24 -18.56
N THR A 186 3.97 15.54 -18.61
CA THR A 186 3.99 14.07 -18.72
C THR A 186 3.39 13.39 -17.49
N ASN A 187 3.56 13.96 -16.29
CA ASN A 187 2.92 13.42 -15.09
C ASN A 187 1.39 13.53 -15.10
N CYS A 188 0.83 14.49 -15.84
CA CYS A 188 -0.61 14.73 -15.95
C CYS A 188 -1.30 13.85 -17.00
N ILE A 189 -0.57 13.07 -17.81
CA ILE A 189 -1.16 12.10 -18.75
C ILE A 189 -1.94 11.05 -17.95
N GLU A 190 -3.23 10.86 -18.29
CA GLU A 190 -4.11 9.91 -17.62
C GLU A 190 -3.91 8.47 -18.13
N ASP A 191 -3.82 8.29 -19.45
CA ASP A 191 -3.54 6.99 -20.05
C ASP A 191 -2.14 6.50 -19.66
N TRP A 192 -2.08 5.39 -18.94
CA TRP A 192 -0.85 4.93 -18.33
C TRP A 192 0.18 4.47 -19.36
N GLU A 193 -0.25 3.83 -20.45
CA GLU A 193 0.67 3.37 -21.48
C GLU A 193 1.33 4.55 -22.21
N THR A 194 0.52 5.50 -22.69
CA THR A 194 0.97 6.74 -23.31
C THR A 194 1.87 7.53 -22.36
N LYS A 195 1.51 7.56 -21.07
CA LYS A 195 2.33 8.19 -20.04
C LYS A 195 3.70 7.55 -19.96
N VAL A 196 3.79 6.22 -19.86
CA VAL A 196 5.08 5.56 -19.75
C VAL A 196 5.91 5.70 -21.02
N ASP A 197 5.31 5.70 -22.20
CA ASP A 197 6.02 6.02 -23.45
C ASP A 197 6.63 7.42 -23.43
N ALA A 198 5.85 8.43 -23.01
CA ALA A 198 6.37 9.79 -22.84
C ALA A 198 7.49 9.87 -21.79
N ILE A 199 7.37 9.14 -20.68
CA ILE A 199 8.43 9.03 -19.66
C ILE A 199 9.70 8.41 -20.25
N VAL A 200 9.58 7.35 -21.05
CA VAL A 200 10.71 6.72 -21.74
C VAL A 200 11.39 7.74 -22.64
N GLU A 201 10.65 8.49 -23.44
CA GLU A 201 11.21 9.55 -24.29
C GLU A 201 12.00 10.60 -23.49
N GLU A 202 11.43 11.11 -22.39
CA GLU A 202 12.09 12.13 -21.57
C GLU A 202 13.34 11.63 -20.83
N THR A 203 13.36 10.34 -20.46
CA THR A 203 14.38 9.80 -19.55
C THR A 203 15.50 9.04 -20.26
N PHE A 204 15.29 8.55 -21.49
CA PHE A 204 16.19 7.59 -22.14
C PHE A 204 17.65 8.07 -22.27
N HIS A 205 17.87 9.38 -22.40
CA HIS A 205 19.21 9.99 -22.52
C HIS A 205 19.71 10.65 -21.23
N GLU A 206 18.93 10.60 -20.16
CA GLU A 206 19.24 11.26 -18.90
C GLU A 206 20.10 10.41 -17.98
N ASN A 207 20.85 11.08 -17.10
CA ASN A 207 21.64 10.42 -16.07
C ASN A 207 20.76 10.01 -14.87
N MET A 208 19.93 8.98 -15.07
CA MET A 208 19.06 8.45 -14.02
C MET A 208 19.90 7.70 -12.96
N SER A 209 19.64 8.02 -11.70
CA SER A 209 20.39 7.50 -10.54
C SER A 209 19.50 6.85 -9.49
N VAL A 210 18.29 7.39 -9.31
CA VAL A 210 17.26 6.87 -8.42
C VAL A 210 15.98 6.64 -9.20
N ILE A 211 15.41 5.45 -9.05
CA ILE A 211 14.12 5.10 -9.64
C ILE A 211 13.21 4.67 -8.51
N SER A 212 12.02 5.26 -8.45
CA SER A 212 11.04 4.97 -7.41
C SER A 212 9.66 4.74 -8.00
N GLY A 213 8.87 3.87 -7.38
CA GLY A 213 7.49 3.59 -7.77
C GLY A 213 7.00 2.24 -7.26
N ILE A 214 5.77 1.90 -7.64
CA ILE A 214 5.22 0.56 -7.44
C ILE A 214 5.97 -0.40 -8.39
N PRO A 215 6.46 -1.56 -7.92
CA PRO A 215 7.17 -2.54 -8.75
C PRO A 215 6.52 -2.87 -10.10
N SER A 216 5.20 -3.11 -10.15
CA SER A 216 4.50 -3.40 -11.42
C SER A 216 4.65 -2.27 -12.45
N TRP A 217 4.52 -1.03 -12.01
CA TRP A 217 4.64 0.17 -12.87
C TRP A 217 6.07 0.38 -13.36
N VAL A 218 7.05 0.19 -12.48
CA VAL A 218 8.48 0.33 -12.80
C VAL A 218 8.93 -0.78 -13.76
N GLN A 219 8.38 -1.99 -13.61
CA GLN A 219 8.65 -3.09 -14.53
C GLN A 219 8.25 -2.72 -15.97
N MET A 220 7.04 -2.19 -16.18
CA MET A 220 6.58 -1.79 -17.51
C MET A 220 7.47 -0.70 -18.13
N TYR A 221 7.89 0.27 -17.32
CA TYR A 221 8.85 1.29 -17.74
C TYR A 221 10.21 0.69 -18.15
N PHE A 222 10.73 -0.28 -17.39
CA PHE A 222 11.99 -0.96 -17.73
C PHE A 222 11.87 -1.81 -18.99
N GLU A 223 10.74 -2.49 -19.20
CA GLU A 223 10.47 -3.27 -20.41
C GLU A 223 10.42 -2.35 -21.65
N LYS A 224 9.73 -1.21 -21.59
CA LYS A 224 9.71 -0.22 -22.69
C LYS A 224 11.09 0.41 -22.95
N LEU A 225 11.88 0.69 -21.90
CA LEU A 225 13.28 1.14 -22.05
C LEU A 225 14.14 0.10 -22.77
N GLN A 226 14.03 -1.17 -22.38
CA GLN A 226 14.79 -2.27 -22.99
C GLN A 226 14.39 -2.47 -24.45
N GLN A 227 13.08 -2.40 -24.76
CA GLN A 227 12.59 -2.46 -26.14
C GLN A 227 13.17 -1.34 -27.00
N LYS A 228 13.21 -0.10 -26.49
CA LYS A 228 13.78 1.05 -27.20
C LYS A 228 15.30 0.97 -27.36
N GLY A 229 16.01 0.56 -26.31
CA GLY A 229 17.47 0.60 -26.28
C GLY A 229 18.17 -0.68 -26.74
N ASN A 230 17.44 -1.78 -26.85
CA ASN A 230 17.94 -3.14 -27.09
C ASN A 230 19.13 -3.52 -26.19
N LYS A 231 19.08 -3.10 -24.92
CA LYS A 231 20.11 -3.36 -23.91
C LYS A 231 19.50 -3.30 -22.49
N PRO A 232 20.14 -3.91 -21.47
CA PRO A 232 19.66 -3.83 -20.09
C PRO A 232 19.56 -2.39 -19.58
N VAL A 233 18.61 -2.12 -18.67
CA VAL A 233 18.38 -0.77 -18.13
C VAL A 233 19.62 -0.21 -17.43
N GLY A 234 20.42 -1.06 -16.78
CA GLY A 234 21.68 -0.63 -16.16
C GLY A 234 22.75 -0.14 -17.14
N GLU A 235 22.66 -0.51 -18.43
CA GLU A 235 23.53 0.04 -19.48
C GLU A 235 23.02 1.36 -20.05
N ILE A 236 21.70 1.53 -20.11
CA ILE A 236 21.05 2.80 -20.46
C ILE A 236 21.35 3.82 -19.36
N PHE A 237 21.09 3.46 -18.10
CA PHE A 237 21.30 4.29 -16.91
C PHE A 237 22.47 3.77 -16.07
N LYS A 238 23.70 4.06 -16.52
CA LYS A 238 24.93 3.57 -15.89
C LYS A 238 25.05 3.89 -14.39
N ASN A 239 24.48 5.02 -13.97
CA ASN A 239 24.52 5.49 -12.58
C ASN A 239 23.27 5.12 -11.77
N PHE A 240 22.31 4.37 -12.32
CA PHE A 240 21.17 3.86 -11.58
C PHE A 240 21.63 2.82 -10.56
N ASN A 241 21.58 3.19 -9.27
CA ASN A 241 22.13 2.39 -8.18
C ASN A 241 21.25 2.35 -6.93
N LEU A 242 20.06 2.96 -6.96
CA LEU A 242 19.11 2.91 -5.86
C LEU A 242 17.67 2.81 -6.36
N PHE A 243 16.99 1.71 -6.02
CA PHE A 243 15.58 1.48 -6.29
C PHE A 243 14.73 1.68 -5.02
N ILE A 244 13.72 2.55 -5.06
CA ILE A 244 12.87 2.83 -3.88
C ILE A 244 11.43 2.41 -4.18
N TYR A 245 10.91 1.46 -3.42
CA TYR A 245 9.60 0.86 -3.69
C TYR A 245 8.69 0.85 -2.47
N GLY A 246 7.41 0.67 -2.72
CA GLY A 246 6.39 0.49 -1.70
C GLY A 246 5.06 0.07 -2.31
N GLY A 247 4.06 -0.21 -1.48
CA GLY A 247 2.69 -0.53 -1.90
C GLY A 247 2.44 -2.00 -2.23
N VAL A 248 3.47 -2.77 -2.63
CA VAL A 248 3.39 -4.23 -2.84
C VAL A 248 4.69 -4.92 -2.42
N ASN A 249 4.62 -6.24 -2.18
CA ASN A 249 5.79 -7.05 -1.88
C ASN A 249 6.71 -7.13 -3.11
N TYR A 250 7.97 -6.73 -2.96
CA TYR A 250 8.95 -6.73 -4.04
C TYR A 250 9.63 -8.08 -4.28
N GLU A 251 9.67 -8.98 -3.30
CA GLU A 251 10.37 -10.26 -3.43
C GLU A 251 9.96 -11.10 -4.66
N PRO A 252 8.66 -11.18 -5.03
CA PRO A 252 8.26 -11.87 -6.28
C PRO A 252 8.81 -11.24 -7.56
N TYR A 253 9.11 -9.94 -7.53
CA TYR A 253 9.58 -9.16 -8.68
C TYR A 253 11.12 -9.10 -8.78
N ARG A 254 11.83 -9.40 -7.69
CA ARG A 254 13.29 -9.18 -7.57
C ARG A 254 14.09 -9.79 -8.71
N ALA A 255 13.87 -11.07 -9.03
CA ALA A 255 14.62 -11.76 -10.08
C ALA A 255 14.39 -11.15 -11.48
N LYS A 256 13.15 -10.76 -11.78
CA LYS A 256 12.78 -10.09 -13.04
C LYS A 256 13.44 -8.72 -13.13
N PHE A 257 13.44 -7.95 -12.04
CA PHE A 257 14.11 -6.65 -11.98
C PHE A 257 15.62 -6.77 -12.16
N GLU A 258 16.29 -7.70 -11.46
CA GLU A 258 17.73 -7.92 -11.62
C GLU A 258 18.10 -8.28 -13.07
N ASN A 259 17.26 -9.05 -13.75
CA ASN A 259 17.42 -9.37 -15.18
C ASN A 259 17.24 -8.13 -16.07
N LEU A 260 16.13 -7.38 -15.91
CA LEU A 260 15.86 -6.16 -16.68
C LEU A 260 16.96 -5.10 -16.52
N ILE A 261 17.50 -4.98 -15.31
CA ILE A 261 18.59 -4.06 -14.99
C ILE A 261 19.94 -4.59 -15.50
N GLY A 262 20.12 -5.91 -15.56
CA GLY A 262 21.39 -6.56 -15.92
C GLY A 262 22.40 -6.62 -14.77
N ARG A 263 22.02 -6.16 -13.56
CA ARG A 263 22.83 -6.20 -12.34
C ARG A 263 21.96 -6.01 -11.10
N LYS A 264 22.54 -6.30 -9.93
CA LYS A 264 21.95 -5.94 -8.63
C LYS A 264 22.07 -4.45 -8.37
N VAL A 265 21.02 -3.89 -7.79
CA VAL A 265 20.90 -2.50 -7.37
C VAL A 265 20.39 -2.49 -5.94
N ASP A 266 20.93 -1.60 -5.10
CA ASP A 266 20.45 -1.47 -3.71
C ASP A 266 18.99 -1.00 -3.72
N SER A 267 18.24 -1.38 -2.69
CA SER A 267 16.83 -1.03 -2.59
C SER A 267 16.41 -0.52 -1.22
N ILE A 268 15.38 0.32 -1.21
CA ILE A 268 14.74 0.81 0.01
C ILE A 268 13.24 0.52 -0.10
N GLU A 269 12.75 -0.32 0.81
CA GLU A 269 11.32 -0.54 1.00
C GLU A 269 10.68 0.56 1.86
N LEU A 270 9.50 1.01 1.44
CA LEU A 270 8.67 1.96 2.15
C LEU A 270 7.29 1.35 2.44
N PHE A 271 6.73 1.66 3.61
CA PHE A 271 5.35 1.32 3.97
C PHE A 271 4.49 2.58 4.20
N PRO A 272 4.13 3.30 3.11
CA PRO A 272 3.16 4.39 3.16
C PRO A 272 1.74 3.91 2.88
N ALA A 273 0.76 4.61 3.45
CA ALA A 273 -0.64 4.57 3.07
C ALA A 273 -1.24 5.98 3.13
N SER A 274 -2.46 6.15 2.63
CA SER A 274 -3.21 7.41 2.75
C SER A 274 -3.40 7.82 4.22
N GLU A 275 -3.49 6.85 5.11
CA GLU A 275 -3.68 7.02 6.54
C GLU A 275 -2.41 7.43 7.31
N GLY A 276 -1.22 7.22 6.73
CA GLY A 276 0.05 7.54 7.39
C GLY A 276 1.26 6.91 6.69
N PHE A 277 2.46 7.33 7.09
CA PHE A 277 3.71 6.68 6.68
C PHE A 277 4.24 5.86 7.85
N PHE A 278 4.16 4.53 7.77
CA PHE A 278 4.31 3.67 8.94
C PHE A 278 5.74 3.20 9.17
N ALA A 279 6.45 2.78 8.12
CA ALA A 279 7.80 2.22 8.25
C ALA A 279 8.64 2.45 6.99
N TYR A 280 9.96 2.45 7.13
CA TYR A 280 10.89 2.38 6.00
C TYR A 280 12.08 1.48 6.31
N GLN A 281 12.69 0.91 5.28
CA GLN A 281 13.92 0.14 5.40
C GLN A 281 15.08 1.05 5.80
N ASP A 282 15.56 0.91 7.03
CA ASP A 282 16.65 1.71 7.59
C ASP A 282 18.03 1.06 7.43
N SER A 283 18.05 -0.22 7.07
CA SER A 283 19.27 -1.03 6.90
C SER A 283 19.23 -1.90 5.65
N GLN A 284 20.38 -2.04 4.99
CA GLN A 284 20.62 -2.96 3.88
C GLN A 284 21.00 -4.38 4.35
N LYS A 285 21.16 -4.58 5.67
CA LYS A 285 21.61 -5.83 6.27
C LYS A 285 20.53 -6.52 7.10
N GLU A 286 19.69 -5.72 7.77
CA GLU A 286 18.63 -6.22 8.63
C GLU A 286 17.34 -6.50 7.86
N LYS A 287 16.60 -7.53 8.28
CA LYS A 287 15.30 -7.87 7.68
C LYS A 287 14.20 -6.94 8.21
N GLY A 288 13.42 -6.37 7.30
CA GLY A 288 12.23 -5.57 7.60
C GLY A 288 12.51 -4.08 7.70
N MET A 289 11.45 -3.33 7.97
CA MET A 289 11.43 -1.88 7.99
C MET A 289 11.34 -1.36 9.42
N LEU A 290 12.07 -0.28 9.73
CA LEU A 290 11.96 0.43 10.99
C LEU A 290 10.57 1.07 11.13
N LEU A 291 9.83 0.67 12.16
CA LEU A 291 8.51 1.25 12.46
C LEU A 291 8.67 2.66 13.06
N LEU A 292 7.94 3.64 12.51
CA LEU A 292 8.11 5.06 12.85
C LEU A 292 7.26 5.45 14.06
N LEU A 293 7.81 5.26 15.26
CA LEU A 293 7.08 5.49 16.52
C LEU A 293 6.93 6.97 16.92
N ASN A 294 7.60 7.89 16.23
CA ASN A 294 7.57 9.34 16.51
C ASN A 294 7.04 10.14 15.30
N SER A 295 5.98 9.63 14.67
CA SER A 295 5.44 10.14 13.40
C SER A 295 4.03 10.75 13.51
N GLY A 296 3.61 11.11 14.73
CA GLY A 296 2.23 11.57 14.97
C GLY A 296 1.19 10.45 14.86
N ILE A 297 1.62 9.19 14.97
CA ILE A 297 0.79 7.99 14.95
C ILE A 297 1.02 7.21 16.24
N PHE A 298 -0.06 6.89 16.93
CA PHE A 298 -0.09 5.90 18.00
C PHE A 298 -0.54 4.55 17.43
N TYR A 299 0.23 3.51 17.70
CA TYR A 299 0.04 2.17 17.16
C TYR A 299 -0.49 1.22 18.22
N GLU A 300 -1.41 0.39 17.78
CA GLU A 300 -1.96 -0.72 18.53
C GLU A 300 -2.02 -1.94 17.62
N PHE A 301 -1.96 -3.12 18.22
CA PHE A 301 -1.78 -4.37 17.53
C PHE A 301 -2.76 -5.42 18.06
N ILE A 302 -3.49 -6.07 17.18
CA ILE A 302 -4.37 -7.18 17.55
C ILE A 302 -3.83 -8.43 16.87
N LYS A 303 -3.61 -9.53 17.61
CA LYS A 303 -3.17 -10.78 16.98
C LYS A 303 -4.17 -11.18 15.91
N ALA A 304 -3.69 -11.55 14.72
CA ALA A 304 -4.56 -11.82 13.58
C ALA A 304 -5.57 -12.95 13.86
N GLU A 305 -5.17 -13.96 14.64
CA GLU A 305 -6.03 -15.06 15.07
C GLU A 305 -7.16 -14.62 16.02
N ASP A 306 -6.90 -13.60 16.85
CA ASP A 306 -7.86 -13.09 17.83
C ASP A 306 -8.78 -12.03 17.24
N PHE A 307 -8.48 -11.48 16.06
CA PHE A 307 -9.11 -10.26 15.56
C PHE A 307 -10.65 -10.33 15.45
N PHE A 308 -11.19 -11.52 15.13
CA PHE A 308 -12.64 -11.74 15.00
C PHE A 308 -13.30 -12.24 16.28
N THR A 309 -12.55 -12.38 17.37
CA THR A 309 -13.11 -12.74 18.69
C THR A 309 -13.88 -11.57 19.30
N GLU A 310 -14.72 -11.86 20.28
CA GLU A 310 -15.39 -10.82 21.05
C GLU A 310 -14.36 -10.09 21.94
N ASN A 311 -14.27 -8.77 21.80
CA ASN A 311 -13.35 -7.90 22.56
C ASN A 311 -11.87 -8.34 22.48
N PRO A 312 -11.26 -8.35 21.28
CA PRO A 312 -9.89 -8.83 21.12
C PRO A 312 -8.89 -7.93 21.88
N LYS A 313 -7.85 -8.55 22.45
CA LYS A 313 -6.81 -7.80 23.17
C LYS A 313 -6.05 -6.89 22.20
N ARG A 314 -6.04 -5.59 22.51
CA ARG A 314 -5.21 -4.58 21.83
C ARG A 314 -3.88 -4.46 22.57
N HIS A 315 -2.81 -4.71 21.85
CA HIS A 315 -1.43 -4.69 22.34
C HIS A 315 -0.79 -3.36 21.94
N THR A 316 -0.08 -2.72 22.85
CA THR A 316 0.78 -1.57 22.55
C THR A 316 2.16 -2.03 22.08
N ILE A 317 3.00 -1.12 21.59
CA ILE A 317 4.35 -1.45 21.10
C ILE A 317 5.22 -2.23 22.11
N GLY A 318 4.97 -2.08 23.42
CA GLY A 318 5.72 -2.79 24.46
C GLY A 318 5.27 -4.24 24.70
N GLU A 319 4.19 -4.68 24.05
CA GLU A 319 3.50 -5.94 24.34
C GLU A 319 3.47 -6.89 23.14
N VAL A 320 4.09 -6.51 22.01
CA VAL A 320 4.15 -7.32 20.80
C VAL A 320 5.25 -8.38 20.87
N GLU A 321 5.04 -9.47 20.14
CA GLU A 321 5.93 -10.64 20.10
C GLU A 321 6.55 -10.82 18.71
N LEU A 322 7.75 -11.40 18.65
CA LEU A 322 8.42 -11.73 17.39
C LEU A 322 7.67 -12.83 16.63
N GLY A 323 7.64 -12.72 15.30
CA GLY A 323 7.06 -13.76 14.44
C GLY A 323 5.53 -13.86 14.50
N MET A 324 4.84 -13.08 15.33
CA MET A 324 3.38 -13.02 15.37
C MET A 324 2.83 -12.05 14.34
N ASN A 325 1.73 -12.45 13.70
CA ASN A 325 0.99 -11.60 12.78
C ASN A 325 0.01 -10.73 13.56
N TYR A 326 0.12 -9.42 13.41
CA TYR A 326 -0.75 -8.44 14.05
C TYR A 326 -1.49 -7.61 13.03
N VAL A 327 -2.78 -7.39 13.23
CA VAL A 327 -3.55 -6.35 12.56
C VAL A 327 -3.09 -4.99 13.10
N LEU A 328 -2.75 -4.08 12.18
CA LEU A 328 -2.29 -2.74 12.53
C LEU A 328 -3.48 -1.81 12.76
N ILE A 329 -3.62 -1.33 14.00
CA ILE A 329 -4.62 -0.35 14.41
C ILE A 329 -3.90 0.97 14.71
N ILE A 330 -4.43 2.08 14.22
CA ILE A 330 -3.77 3.39 14.33
C ILE A 330 -4.68 4.47 14.89
N SER A 331 -4.08 5.37 15.65
CA SER A 331 -4.65 6.68 15.96
C SER A 331 -3.69 7.76 15.49
N THR A 332 -4.15 8.74 14.72
CA THR A 332 -3.28 9.65 13.98
C THR A 332 -3.63 11.11 14.21
N ASN A 333 -2.63 11.97 14.03
CA ASN A 333 -2.82 13.42 13.92
C ASN A 333 -3.52 13.88 12.62
N ALA A 334 -4.05 12.93 11.85
CA ALA A 334 -4.97 13.18 10.75
C ALA A 334 -6.45 12.99 11.15
N GLY A 335 -6.72 12.55 12.39
CA GLY A 335 -8.07 12.34 12.92
C GLY A 335 -8.62 10.94 12.72
N LEU A 336 -7.77 9.95 12.43
CA LEU A 336 -8.17 8.54 12.51
C LEU A 336 -7.96 8.08 13.96
N TRP A 337 -8.93 7.36 14.54
CA TRP A 337 -8.90 6.96 15.95
C TRP A 337 -9.28 5.49 16.08
N ALA A 338 -8.40 4.70 16.70
CA ALA A 338 -8.52 3.23 16.76
C ALA A 338 -8.88 2.62 15.40
N TYR A 339 -8.30 3.17 14.33
CA TYR A 339 -8.68 2.86 12.96
C TYR A 339 -7.95 1.62 12.47
N ASN A 340 -8.71 0.64 12.00
CA ASN A 340 -8.21 -0.54 11.33
C ASN A 340 -7.92 -0.21 9.86
N ILE A 341 -6.64 -0.13 9.50
CA ILE A 341 -6.22 0.06 8.10
C ILE A 341 -6.41 -1.20 7.24
N GLY A 342 -6.59 -2.35 7.89
CA GLY A 342 -6.73 -3.65 7.25
C GLY A 342 -5.42 -4.42 7.16
N ASP A 343 -4.26 -3.76 7.11
CA ASP A 343 -2.95 -4.42 6.98
C ASP A 343 -2.57 -5.21 8.23
N THR A 344 -1.83 -6.29 7.98
CA THR A 344 -1.17 -7.09 9.00
C THR A 344 0.34 -6.94 8.88
N VAL A 345 1.02 -6.91 10.03
CA VAL A 345 2.46 -6.82 10.13
C VAL A 345 3.00 -7.93 11.03
N GLN A 346 4.24 -8.32 10.78
CA GLN A 346 5.00 -9.23 11.63
C GLN A 346 6.28 -8.55 12.10
N PHE A 347 6.57 -8.62 13.40
CA PHE A 347 7.81 -8.09 13.96
C PHE A 347 9.00 -9.01 13.67
N THR A 348 10.04 -8.46 13.05
CA THR A 348 11.33 -9.13 12.79
C THR A 348 12.39 -8.77 13.82
N SER A 349 12.23 -7.63 14.49
CA SER A 349 13.04 -7.22 15.64
C SER A 349 12.19 -6.39 16.61
N LEU A 350 12.51 -6.46 17.90
CA LEU A 350 11.93 -5.61 18.95
C LEU A 350 12.93 -4.54 19.43
N ASN A 351 14.18 -4.62 19.00
CA ASN A 351 15.19 -3.61 19.33
C ASN A 351 16.21 -3.43 18.18
N PRO A 352 16.03 -2.41 17.33
CA PRO A 352 14.85 -1.56 17.25
C PRO A 352 13.64 -2.32 16.69
N TYR A 353 12.44 -1.77 16.88
CA TYR A 353 11.21 -2.37 16.35
C TYR A 353 11.19 -2.34 14.81
N ARG A 354 11.31 -3.53 14.20
CA ARG A 354 11.23 -3.71 12.75
C ARG A 354 10.08 -4.62 12.37
N VAL A 355 9.43 -4.29 11.26
CA VAL A 355 8.25 -4.99 10.76
C VAL A 355 8.40 -5.36 9.29
N ILE A 356 7.75 -6.45 8.91
CA ILE A 356 7.39 -6.74 7.52
C ILE A 356 5.87 -6.71 7.37
N VAL A 357 5.37 -6.35 6.19
CA VAL A 357 3.95 -6.46 5.89
C VAL A 357 3.64 -7.94 5.60
N SER A 358 2.78 -8.55 6.40
CA SER A 358 2.42 -9.97 6.30
C SER A 358 1.15 -10.23 5.49
N GLY A 359 0.41 -9.17 5.08
CA GLY A 359 -0.84 -9.26 4.31
C GLY A 359 -1.89 -8.26 4.83
N ARG A 360 -3.18 -8.57 4.69
CA ARG A 360 -4.31 -7.89 5.38
C ARG A 360 -5.20 -8.91 6.03
N ILE A 361 -5.92 -8.43 7.04
CA ILE A 361 -6.85 -9.20 7.85
C ILE A 361 -8.14 -9.56 7.11
N LYS A 362 -8.59 -8.72 6.17
CA LYS A 362 -9.70 -9.04 5.26
C LYS A 362 -9.10 -9.64 4.00
N HIS A 363 -9.60 -10.79 3.55
CA HIS A 363 -9.18 -11.41 2.29
C HIS A 363 -9.25 -10.38 1.15
N TYR A 364 -8.08 -9.98 0.63
CA TYR A 364 -7.90 -9.10 -0.52
C TYR A 364 -6.69 -9.54 -1.39
N ILE A 365 -6.75 -9.28 -2.70
CA ILE A 365 -5.65 -9.40 -3.66
C ILE A 365 -5.05 -8.01 -3.86
N SER A 366 -3.73 -7.90 -3.71
CA SER A 366 -2.99 -6.66 -3.92
C SER A 366 -1.63 -6.92 -4.54
N ALA A 367 -1.54 -7.98 -5.36
CA ALA A 367 -0.30 -8.31 -6.05
C ALA A 367 0.13 -7.19 -7.01
N PHE A 368 -0.82 -6.42 -7.55
CA PHE A 368 -0.59 -5.37 -8.53
C PHE A 368 -0.83 -3.95 -7.98
N GLY A 369 -1.27 -3.83 -6.71
CA GLY A 369 -1.61 -2.57 -6.03
C GLY A 369 -3.10 -2.20 -6.07
N GLU A 370 -3.95 -3.10 -6.56
CA GLU A 370 -5.40 -2.95 -6.77
C GLU A 370 -6.22 -3.00 -5.48
N HIS A 371 -5.71 -3.66 -4.45
CA HIS A 371 -6.37 -3.85 -3.17
C HIS A 371 -7.79 -4.47 -3.25
N VAL A 372 -8.02 -5.37 -4.21
CA VAL A 372 -9.31 -6.05 -4.47
C VAL A 372 -9.74 -6.90 -3.28
N ILE A 373 -10.93 -6.69 -2.72
CA ILE A 373 -11.41 -7.44 -1.55
C ILE A 373 -12.41 -8.56 -1.92
N GLY A 374 -12.60 -9.54 -1.04
CA GLY A 374 -13.47 -10.70 -1.33
C GLY A 374 -14.92 -10.34 -1.66
N LYS A 375 -15.46 -9.28 -1.06
CA LYS A 375 -16.80 -8.82 -1.39
C LYS A 375 -16.92 -8.29 -2.81
N GLU A 376 -15.89 -7.63 -3.35
CA GLU A 376 -15.90 -7.12 -4.73
C GLU A 376 -15.92 -8.30 -5.70
N VAL A 377 -15.11 -9.32 -5.43
CA VAL A 377 -15.04 -10.57 -6.20
C VAL A 377 -16.38 -11.33 -6.15
N GLU A 378 -16.97 -11.49 -4.97
CA GLU A 378 -18.29 -12.13 -4.81
C GLU A 378 -19.41 -11.33 -5.51
N SER A 379 -19.40 -10.01 -5.38
CA SER A 379 -20.40 -9.14 -6.01
C SER A 379 -20.27 -9.13 -7.53
N ALA A 380 -19.04 -9.10 -8.06
CA ALA A 380 -18.79 -9.15 -9.50
C ALA A 380 -19.23 -10.48 -10.10
N LEU A 381 -18.94 -11.60 -9.42
CA LEU A 381 -19.42 -12.91 -9.87
C LEU A 381 -20.94 -12.99 -9.85
N LYS A 382 -21.57 -12.45 -8.80
CA LYS A 382 -23.02 -12.40 -8.68
C LYS A 382 -23.63 -11.58 -9.83
N GLU A 383 -23.13 -10.36 -10.08
CA GLU A 383 -23.58 -9.49 -11.19
C GLU A 383 -23.43 -10.19 -12.53
N ALA A 384 -22.31 -10.88 -12.77
CA ALA A 384 -22.09 -11.63 -14.01
C ALA A 384 -23.06 -12.80 -14.21
N MET A 385 -23.54 -13.41 -13.12
CA MET A 385 -24.52 -14.51 -13.15
C MET A 385 -25.98 -14.01 -13.27
N GLU A 386 -26.26 -12.75 -12.96
CA GLU A 386 -27.62 -12.21 -13.01
C GLU A 386 -28.22 -12.34 -14.41
N ASN A 387 -29.48 -12.79 -14.48
CA ASN A 387 -30.20 -13.07 -15.73
C ASN A 387 -29.53 -14.12 -16.64
N THR A 388 -28.73 -15.03 -16.08
CA THR A 388 -28.14 -16.17 -16.79
C THR A 388 -28.50 -17.52 -16.15
N ASN A 389 -28.28 -18.60 -16.89
CA ASN A 389 -28.39 -19.98 -16.39
C ASN A 389 -27.12 -20.46 -15.67
N VAL A 390 -26.07 -19.63 -15.63
CA VAL A 390 -24.77 -19.96 -15.01
C VAL A 390 -24.95 -20.12 -13.51
N ARG A 391 -24.37 -21.18 -12.96
CA ARG A 391 -24.37 -21.47 -11.52
C ARG A 391 -22.97 -21.91 -11.12
N VAL A 392 -22.47 -21.34 -10.03
CA VAL A 392 -21.13 -21.60 -9.49
C VAL A 392 -21.27 -22.30 -8.15
N ASN A 393 -20.62 -23.45 -8.00
CA ASN A 393 -20.55 -24.19 -6.73
C ASN A 393 -19.54 -23.53 -5.79
N GLU A 394 -18.34 -23.27 -6.28
CA GLU A 394 -17.23 -22.75 -5.49
C GLU A 394 -16.21 -22.04 -6.39
N PHE A 395 -15.46 -21.08 -5.83
CA PHE A 395 -14.43 -20.36 -6.55
C PHE A 395 -13.33 -19.80 -5.64
N THR A 396 -12.17 -19.56 -6.23
CA THR A 396 -11.10 -18.75 -5.64
C THR A 396 -10.42 -17.89 -6.71
N VAL A 397 -9.86 -16.75 -6.32
CA VAL A 397 -9.09 -15.89 -7.21
C VAL A 397 -7.62 -15.82 -6.78
N ALA A 398 -6.70 -15.88 -7.73
CA ALA A 398 -5.28 -15.73 -7.46
C ALA A 398 -4.60 -14.87 -8.55
N PRO A 399 -3.55 -14.11 -8.22
CA PRO A 399 -2.80 -13.36 -9.21
C PRO A 399 -1.95 -14.30 -10.09
N GLN A 400 -1.88 -14.04 -11.39
CA GLN A 400 -0.85 -14.57 -12.28
C GLN A 400 0.11 -13.43 -12.63
N ILE A 401 1.23 -13.35 -11.89
CA ILE A 401 2.20 -12.26 -12.00
C ILE A 401 3.12 -12.42 -13.23
N ASN A 402 3.50 -13.67 -13.54
CA ASN A 402 4.47 -13.97 -14.59
C ASN A 402 3.88 -15.00 -15.57
N PRO A 403 2.90 -14.61 -16.41
CA PRO A 403 2.35 -15.53 -17.41
C PRO A 403 3.39 -15.91 -18.47
N ILE A 404 3.23 -17.09 -19.08
CA ILE A 404 4.09 -17.55 -20.19
C ILE A 404 4.03 -16.58 -21.37
N SER A 405 2.88 -15.96 -21.60
CA SER A 405 2.68 -14.93 -22.62
C SER A 405 1.60 -13.91 -22.19
N GLY A 406 1.75 -12.67 -22.66
CA GLY A 406 0.83 -11.57 -22.38
C GLY A 406 1.07 -10.87 -21.04
N LEU A 407 0.15 -9.95 -20.71
CA LEU A 407 0.18 -9.18 -19.46
C LEU A 407 -0.25 -10.04 -18.25
N PRO A 408 0.18 -9.68 -17.02
CA PRO A 408 -0.33 -10.29 -15.80
C PRO A 408 -1.86 -10.17 -15.69
N TYR A 409 -2.49 -11.07 -14.92
CA TYR A 409 -3.96 -11.11 -14.79
C TYR A 409 -4.43 -11.66 -13.44
N HIS A 410 -5.70 -11.43 -13.15
CA HIS A 410 -6.43 -12.17 -12.13
C HIS A 410 -6.92 -13.49 -12.71
N GLU A 411 -6.55 -14.59 -12.07
CA GLU A 411 -7.03 -15.91 -12.45
C GLU A 411 -8.17 -16.34 -11.52
N TRP A 412 -9.33 -16.55 -12.11
CA TRP A 412 -10.54 -16.99 -11.44
C TRP A 412 -10.69 -18.49 -11.63
N LEU A 413 -10.45 -19.25 -10.58
CA LEU A 413 -10.66 -20.68 -10.57
C LEU A 413 -12.08 -20.96 -10.12
N ILE A 414 -12.91 -21.47 -11.03
CA ILE A 414 -14.35 -21.60 -10.82
C ILE A 414 -14.78 -23.05 -11.04
N GLU A 415 -15.46 -23.63 -10.06
CA GLU A 415 -16.20 -24.88 -10.19
C GLU A 415 -17.65 -24.54 -10.53
N PHE A 416 -18.06 -24.85 -11.75
CA PHE A 416 -19.41 -24.59 -12.23
C PHE A 416 -20.36 -25.74 -11.88
N GLU A 417 -21.59 -25.38 -11.47
CA GLU A 417 -22.74 -26.28 -11.53
C GLU A 417 -23.33 -26.25 -12.94
N ASN A 418 -23.56 -25.04 -13.47
CA ASN A 418 -23.96 -24.79 -14.86
C ASN A 418 -22.95 -23.83 -15.49
N GLU A 419 -22.27 -24.29 -16.54
CA GLU A 419 -21.26 -23.50 -17.26
C GLU A 419 -21.90 -22.37 -18.10
N PRO A 420 -21.20 -21.26 -18.32
CA PRO A 420 -21.58 -20.29 -19.35
C PRO A 420 -21.40 -20.88 -20.76
N GLU A 421 -22.23 -20.44 -21.71
CA GLU A 421 -22.09 -20.81 -23.13
C GLU A 421 -20.75 -20.34 -23.72
N ASN A 422 -20.25 -19.20 -23.23
CA ASN A 422 -18.95 -18.64 -23.59
C ASN A 422 -18.22 -18.15 -22.33
N LEU A 423 -17.07 -18.75 -22.03
CA LEU A 423 -16.24 -18.38 -20.88
C LEU A 423 -15.62 -17.00 -21.02
N ASP A 424 -15.27 -16.57 -22.23
CA ASP A 424 -14.65 -15.27 -22.46
C ASP A 424 -15.67 -14.14 -22.23
N ASP A 425 -16.91 -14.32 -22.68
CA ASP A 425 -17.99 -13.36 -22.43
C ASP A 425 -18.32 -13.29 -20.93
N PHE A 426 -18.29 -14.42 -20.24
CA PHE A 426 -18.50 -14.46 -18.78
C PHE A 426 -17.33 -13.79 -18.04
N ALA A 427 -16.10 -14.00 -18.47
CA ALA A 427 -14.92 -13.33 -17.94
C ALA A 427 -15.00 -11.81 -18.11
N LEU A 428 -15.43 -11.33 -19.29
CA LEU A 428 -15.64 -9.91 -19.56
C LEU A 428 -16.70 -9.29 -18.64
N LYS A 429 -17.82 -9.98 -18.41
CA LYS A 429 -18.86 -9.50 -17.48
C LYS A 429 -18.34 -9.36 -16.05
N ILE A 430 -17.57 -10.33 -15.57
CA ILE A 430 -16.94 -10.25 -14.24
C ILE A 430 -15.94 -9.08 -14.22
N ASP A 431 -15.14 -8.92 -15.27
CA ASP A 431 -14.12 -7.87 -15.36
C ASP A 431 -14.76 -6.48 -15.34
N GLU A 432 -15.82 -6.26 -16.12
CA GLU A 432 -16.60 -5.02 -16.10
C GLU A 432 -17.18 -4.72 -14.72
N ALA A 433 -17.79 -5.71 -14.07
CA ALA A 433 -18.33 -5.57 -12.73
C ALA A 433 -17.23 -5.25 -11.69
N MET A 434 -16.05 -5.85 -11.82
CA MET A 434 -14.88 -5.55 -11.00
C MET A 434 -14.39 -4.11 -11.21
N ARG A 435 -14.27 -3.66 -12.47
CA ARG A 435 -13.80 -2.32 -12.84
C ARG A 435 -14.74 -1.21 -12.33
N LYS A 436 -16.06 -1.43 -12.39
CA LYS A 436 -17.05 -0.50 -11.81
C LYS A 436 -16.88 -0.32 -10.30
N GLN A 437 -16.47 -1.37 -9.59
CA GLN A 437 -16.39 -1.37 -8.13
C GLN A 437 -15.02 -0.92 -7.60
N ASN A 438 -13.93 -1.27 -8.29
CA ASN A 438 -12.58 -1.00 -7.83
C ASN A 438 -11.79 -0.16 -8.84
N THR A 439 -11.62 1.13 -8.53
CA THR A 439 -10.93 2.09 -9.41
C THR A 439 -9.45 1.74 -9.62
N TYR A 440 -8.74 1.18 -8.63
CA TYR A 440 -7.33 0.78 -8.87
C TYR A 440 -7.24 -0.44 -9.79
N TYR A 441 -8.18 -1.39 -9.68
CA TYR A 441 -8.28 -2.49 -10.64
C TYR A 441 -8.57 -1.96 -12.05
N ASP A 442 -9.52 -1.02 -12.17
CA ASP A 442 -9.84 -0.36 -13.45
C ASP A 442 -8.65 0.41 -14.05
N ASP A 443 -7.87 1.12 -13.23
CA ASP A 443 -6.66 1.80 -13.71
C ASP A 443 -5.62 0.81 -14.24
N LEU A 444 -5.49 -0.35 -13.59
CA LEU A 444 -4.52 -1.36 -14.00
C LEU A 444 -4.94 -2.05 -15.31
N ILE A 445 -6.24 -2.29 -15.51
CA ILE A 445 -6.78 -2.83 -16.77
C ILE A 445 -6.72 -1.78 -17.88
N SER A 446 -7.25 -0.58 -17.63
CA SER A 446 -7.26 0.52 -18.60
C SER A 446 -5.84 0.96 -18.98
N GLY A 447 -4.92 0.89 -18.02
CA GLY A 447 -3.52 1.21 -18.23
C GLY A 447 -2.69 0.08 -18.82
N ASN A 448 -3.28 -1.03 -19.26
CA ASN A 448 -2.55 -2.20 -19.79
C ASN A 448 -1.45 -2.73 -18.85
N VAL A 449 -1.61 -2.56 -17.53
CA VAL A 449 -0.77 -3.20 -16.50
C VAL A 449 -1.26 -4.62 -16.23
N LEU A 450 -2.58 -4.80 -16.29
CA LEU A 450 -3.27 -6.08 -16.29
C LEU A 450 -4.00 -6.27 -17.60
N ARG A 451 -4.09 -7.52 -18.06
CA ARG A 451 -5.11 -7.91 -19.04
C ARG A 451 -6.39 -8.33 -18.31
N THR A 452 -7.48 -8.41 -19.06
CA THR A 452 -8.75 -9.01 -18.62
C THR A 452 -8.50 -10.32 -17.89
N LEU A 453 -9.23 -10.51 -16.79
CA LEU A 453 -9.17 -11.72 -15.98
C LEU A 453 -9.35 -12.99 -16.80
N VAL A 454 -8.75 -14.09 -16.35
CA VAL A 454 -8.83 -15.40 -16.99
C VAL A 454 -9.61 -16.35 -16.10
N ILE A 455 -10.58 -17.06 -16.67
CA ILE A 455 -11.29 -18.12 -15.96
C ILE A 455 -10.61 -19.46 -16.23
N THR A 456 -10.20 -20.13 -15.16
CA THR A 456 -9.80 -21.54 -15.20
C THR A 456 -10.93 -22.37 -14.63
N LYS A 457 -11.44 -23.33 -15.41
CA LYS A 457 -12.44 -24.28 -14.92
C LYS A 457 -11.80 -25.26 -13.94
N VAL A 458 -12.45 -25.44 -12.80
CA VAL A 458 -12.08 -26.45 -11.81
C VAL A 458 -12.98 -27.67 -12.03
N ALA A 459 -12.38 -28.86 -12.00
CA ALA A 459 -13.11 -30.11 -12.12
C ALA A 459 -14.15 -30.24 -11.00
N LYS A 460 -15.20 -31.02 -11.26
CA LYS A 460 -16.25 -31.29 -10.25
C LYS A 460 -15.62 -31.91 -9.00
N ASN A 461 -15.95 -31.36 -7.84
CA ASN A 461 -15.38 -31.64 -6.53
C ASN A 461 -13.91 -31.24 -6.32
N GLY A 462 -13.27 -30.53 -7.26
CA GLY A 462 -11.85 -30.17 -7.14
C GLY A 462 -11.51 -29.37 -5.89
N PHE A 463 -12.41 -28.48 -5.44
CA PHE A 463 -12.25 -27.77 -4.18
C PHE A 463 -12.41 -28.67 -2.95
N GLN A 464 -13.30 -29.67 -3.01
CA GLN A 464 -13.48 -30.64 -1.93
C GLN A 464 -12.25 -31.54 -1.82
N ASP A 465 -11.73 -32.03 -2.94
CA ASP A 465 -10.53 -32.86 -2.98
C ASP A 465 -9.30 -32.09 -2.49
N TYR A 466 -9.18 -30.81 -2.86
CA TYR A 466 -8.18 -29.91 -2.27
C TYR A 466 -8.32 -29.82 -0.75
N MET A 467 -9.51 -29.52 -0.23
CA MET A 467 -9.74 -29.44 1.22
C MET A 467 -9.45 -30.77 1.94
N LYS A 468 -9.69 -31.91 1.27
CA LYS A 468 -9.36 -33.25 1.78
C LYS A 468 -7.86 -33.46 1.87
N SER A 469 -7.12 -33.06 0.84
CA SER A 469 -5.66 -33.22 0.75
C SER A 469 -4.92 -32.50 1.88
N ILE A 470 -5.47 -31.37 2.35
CA ILE A 470 -4.90 -30.58 3.45
C ILE A 470 -5.49 -30.94 4.83
N GLY A 471 -6.29 -32.02 4.91
CA GLY A 471 -6.90 -32.48 6.16
C GLY A 471 -7.95 -31.53 6.74
N LYS A 472 -8.51 -30.63 5.93
CA LYS A 472 -9.52 -29.63 6.33
C LYS A 472 -10.92 -29.91 5.78
N LEU A 473 -11.13 -31.09 5.18
CA LEU A 473 -12.45 -31.55 4.75
C LEU A 473 -13.27 -31.99 5.97
N GLY A 474 -14.32 -31.23 6.28
CA GLY A 474 -15.14 -31.40 7.49
C GLY A 474 -14.68 -30.49 8.63
N GLY A 475 -15.59 -29.61 9.10
CA GLY A 475 -15.34 -28.57 10.12
C GLY A 475 -15.77 -27.17 9.63
N GLN A 476 -15.63 -26.12 10.47
CA GLN A 476 -15.90 -24.70 10.11
C GLN A 476 -14.84 -24.07 9.15
N ASN A 477 -13.97 -24.88 8.54
CA ASN A 477 -12.91 -24.39 7.66
C ASN A 477 -13.49 -24.01 6.29
N LYS A 478 -13.51 -22.71 5.97
CA LYS A 478 -13.93 -22.20 4.65
C LYS A 478 -12.73 -22.05 3.72
N LEU A 479 -12.94 -22.33 2.44
CA LEU A 479 -11.97 -22.04 1.40
C LEU A 479 -11.76 -20.51 1.30
N PRO A 480 -10.51 -20.01 1.27
CA PRO A 480 -10.25 -18.62 0.96
C PRO A 480 -10.77 -18.27 -0.44
N ARG A 481 -11.62 -17.24 -0.55
CA ARG A 481 -12.19 -16.79 -1.83
C ARG A 481 -11.16 -16.14 -2.75
N LEU A 482 -10.00 -15.83 -2.21
CA LEU A 482 -8.93 -15.12 -2.89
C LEU A 482 -7.62 -15.24 -2.08
N SER A 483 -6.49 -15.17 -2.79
CA SER A 483 -5.15 -15.24 -2.21
C SER A 483 -4.20 -14.27 -2.92
N ASN A 484 -3.17 -13.81 -2.19
CA ASN A 484 -2.03 -13.10 -2.78
C ASN A 484 -0.95 -14.05 -3.32
N ASP A 485 -1.08 -15.35 -3.06
CA ASP A 485 -0.22 -16.40 -3.57
C ASP A 485 -1.01 -17.39 -4.44
N ARG A 486 -0.28 -18.29 -5.10
CA ARG A 486 -0.87 -19.29 -6.00
C ARG A 486 -0.95 -20.68 -5.39
N LYS A 487 -0.78 -20.84 -4.06
CA LYS A 487 -0.73 -22.17 -3.44
C LYS A 487 -2.00 -22.99 -3.68
N ILE A 488 -3.16 -22.35 -3.62
CA ILE A 488 -4.45 -22.99 -3.90
C ILE A 488 -4.62 -23.18 -5.41
N ALA A 489 -4.37 -22.11 -6.18
CA ALA A 489 -4.55 -22.10 -7.63
C ALA A 489 -3.72 -23.17 -8.36
N ASP A 490 -2.45 -23.35 -7.97
CA ASP A 490 -1.53 -24.27 -8.63
C ASP A 490 -1.82 -25.74 -8.27
N VAL A 491 -2.55 -26.02 -7.19
CA VAL A 491 -3.05 -27.37 -6.89
C VAL A 491 -4.28 -27.68 -7.71
N LEU A 492 -5.22 -26.73 -7.79
CA LEU A 492 -6.48 -26.89 -8.54
C LEU A 492 -6.29 -26.97 -10.06
N LYS A 493 -5.13 -26.54 -10.58
CA LYS A 493 -4.74 -26.68 -11.99
C LYS A 493 -4.18 -28.04 -12.35
N ARG A 494 -3.77 -28.85 -11.37
CA ARG A 494 -3.18 -30.17 -11.62
C ARG A 494 -4.31 -31.19 -11.76
N GLU A 495 -5.01 -31.17 -12.88
CA GLU A 495 -5.84 -32.27 -13.35
C GLU A 495 -6.13 -32.15 -14.85
#